data_AF-A0A937T9D1-F1
#
_entry.id   AF-A0A937T9D1-F1
#
_cell.length_a   1.000
_cell.length_b   1.000
_cell.length_c   1.000
_cell.angle_alpha   90.00
_cell.angle_beta   90.00
_cell.angle_gamma   90.00
#
_symmetry.space_group_name_H-M   'P 1'
#
loop_
_entity.id
_entity.type
_entity.pdbx_description
1 polymer ?
#
loop_
_entity_poly.entity_id
_entity_poly.type
_entity_poly.pdbx_seq_one_letter_code
_entity_poly.pdbx_strand_id
1 'polypeptide(L)'
;MRSLTLIGLVVGSLVLGVAGITPGGEFVPLFDGKTLEGWHTAPGGNWEVKDGVIVATSPKTERRHGMLLSDKKYSDFVLRLKFKSLKGNSGLYFRAERVDSPVTLHGFQAEIAPAGPVGGLYETGGRAWVAKPDAELVKSCFKPGDWNEMTVTTQGKDITVKLNGVATAELKNDPGRLEGHFGLQLHGGNDMHVEFKDIEIQIGPKP
;
A
#
# COMPACT_ATOMS: atom_id res chain seq x y z
N MET A 1 -8.30 52.08 55.10
CA MET A 1 -7.57 51.18 54.18
C MET A 1 -8.56 50.12 53.72
N ARG A 2 -9.00 50.19 52.45
CA ARG A 2 -10.00 49.28 51.86
C ARG A 2 -9.23 48.23 51.07
N SER A 3 -9.42 46.95 51.39
CA SER A 3 -8.87 45.83 50.61
C SER A 3 -10.00 45.22 49.79
N LEU A 4 -9.88 45.30 48.47
CA LEU A 4 -10.79 44.68 47.50
C LEU A 4 -10.10 43.42 46.95
N THR A 5 -10.64 42.25 47.25
CA THR A 5 -10.19 40.97 46.68
C THR A 5 -10.86 40.77 45.32
N LEU A 6 -10.09 40.83 44.25
CA LEU A 6 -10.53 40.47 42.89
C LEU A 6 -10.55 38.94 42.75
N ILE A 7 -11.72 38.36 42.46
CA ILE A 7 -11.85 36.95 42.06
C ILE A 7 -11.72 36.92 40.53
N GLY A 8 -10.60 36.36 40.04
CA GLY A 8 -10.37 36.14 38.61
C GLY A 8 -11.20 34.95 38.11
N LEU A 9 -12.06 35.21 37.12
CA LEU A 9 -12.81 34.19 36.38
C LEU A 9 -11.85 33.51 35.38
N VAL A 10 -11.51 32.24 35.60
CA VAL A 10 -10.78 31.43 34.61
C VAL A 10 -11.77 30.94 33.56
N VAL A 11 -11.70 31.50 32.35
CA VAL A 11 -12.43 31.00 31.18
C VAL A 11 -11.66 29.79 30.65
N GLY A 12 -12.19 28.58 30.92
CA GLY A 12 -11.67 27.34 30.34
C GLY A 12 -12.09 27.23 28.88
N SER A 13 -11.14 27.42 27.97
CA SER A 13 -11.33 27.13 26.54
C SER A 13 -11.49 25.62 26.34
N LEU A 14 -12.68 25.19 25.94
CA LEU A 14 -12.96 23.81 25.54
C LEU A 14 -12.30 23.57 24.17
N VAL A 15 -11.11 22.99 24.17
CA VAL A 15 -10.49 22.45 22.95
C VAL A 15 -11.25 21.17 22.61
N LEU A 16 -12.12 21.24 21.62
CA LEU A 16 -12.71 20.06 20.96
C LEU A 16 -11.56 19.29 20.30
N GLY A 17 -11.04 18.30 21.01
CA GLY A 17 -10.14 17.31 20.44
C GLY A 17 -10.86 16.59 19.31
N VAL A 18 -10.34 16.72 18.09
CA VAL A 18 -10.71 15.83 16.99
C VAL A 18 -10.29 14.44 17.44
N ALA A 19 -11.27 13.61 17.82
CA ALA A 19 -11.05 12.21 18.13
C ALA A 19 -10.55 11.52 16.86
N GLY A 20 -9.23 11.42 16.72
CA GLY A 20 -8.62 10.51 15.76
C GLY A 20 -9.08 9.11 16.12
N ILE A 21 -9.85 8.48 15.23
CA ILE A 21 -10.18 7.06 15.34
C ILE A 21 -8.85 6.31 15.39
N THR A 22 -8.52 5.75 16.55
CA THR A 22 -7.37 4.86 16.71
C THR A 22 -7.74 3.59 15.94
N PRO A 23 -6.95 3.14 14.95
CA PRO A 23 -7.26 1.91 14.25
C PRO A 23 -7.28 0.75 15.29
N GLY A 24 -8.37 -0.02 15.27
CA GLY A 24 -8.85 -0.79 16.41
C GLY A 24 -8.23 -2.18 16.63
N GLY A 25 -6.93 -2.36 16.36
CA GLY A 25 -6.26 -3.66 16.52
C GLY A 25 -4.74 -3.62 16.38
N GLU A 26 -4.06 -4.71 16.70
CA GLU A 26 -2.61 -4.85 16.46
C GLU A 26 -2.33 -5.18 14.98
N PHE A 27 -1.12 -4.88 14.51
CA PHE A 27 -0.66 -5.39 13.22
C PHE A 27 -0.47 -6.90 13.31
N VAL A 28 -1.02 -7.62 12.33
CA VAL A 28 -0.83 -9.06 12.19
C VAL A 28 -0.10 -9.36 10.88
N PRO A 29 0.78 -10.37 10.84
CA PRO A 29 1.48 -10.74 9.62
C PRO A 29 0.50 -11.28 8.57
N LEU A 30 0.59 -10.76 7.34
CA LEU A 30 0.01 -11.38 6.15
C LEU A 30 1.00 -12.33 5.46
N PHE A 31 2.29 -12.20 5.77
CA PHE A 31 3.34 -13.10 5.32
C PHE A 31 4.11 -13.61 6.55
N ASP A 32 4.25 -14.92 6.67
CA ASP A 32 4.84 -15.59 7.84
C ASP A 32 6.38 -15.63 7.82
N GLY A 33 7.02 -15.14 6.74
CA GLY A 33 8.46 -15.19 6.53
C GLY A 33 8.99 -16.56 6.07
N LYS A 34 8.13 -17.54 5.84
CA LYS A 34 8.52 -18.94 5.61
C LYS A 34 7.86 -19.55 4.38
N THR A 35 6.58 -19.25 4.18
CA THR A 35 5.74 -19.85 3.15
C THR A 35 4.89 -18.79 2.47
N LEU A 36 4.26 -19.15 1.36
CA LEU A 36 3.24 -18.32 0.71
C LEU A 36 1.83 -18.71 1.18
N GLU A 37 1.67 -19.28 2.38
CA GLU A 37 0.36 -19.59 2.94
C GLU A 37 -0.50 -18.32 3.05
N GLY A 38 -1.76 -18.40 2.62
CA GLY A 38 -2.64 -17.23 2.50
C GLY A 38 -2.51 -16.46 1.18
N TRP A 39 -1.61 -16.91 0.28
CA TRP A 39 -1.38 -16.32 -1.03
C TRP A 39 -1.46 -17.37 -2.15
N HIS A 40 -1.90 -16.91 -3.33
CA HIS A 40 -1.95 -17.72 -4.55
C HIS A 40 -1.26 -17.04 -5.75
N THR A 41 -0.52 -17.81 -6.52
CA THR A 41 0.17 -17.30 -7.71
C THR A 41 -0.72 -17.39 -8.95
N ALA A 42 -0.78 -16.33 -9.74
CA ALA A 42 -1.18 -16.38 -11.15
C ALA A 42 0.04 -16.68 -12.04
N PRO A 43 -0.15 -17.30 -13.22
CA PRO A 43 0.95 -17.52 -14.17
C PRO A 43 1.66 -16.21 -14.55
N GLY A 44 2.97 -16.23 -14.78
CA GLY A 44 3.73 -15.07 -15.29
C GLY A 44 4.97 -14.68 -14.49
N GLY A 45 5.63 -15.63 -13.83
CA GLY A 45 6.88 -15.40 -13.11
C GLY A 45 7.10 -16.42 -12.01
N ASN A 46 8.19 -16.24 -11.26
CA ASN A 46 8.58 -17.09 -10.15
C ASN A 46 8.47 -16.32 -8.85
N TRP A 47 7.92 -16.99 -7.82
CA TRP A 47 7.77 -16.48 -6.47
C TRP A 47 8.39 -17.49 -5.51
N GLU A 48 9.45 -17.10 -4.81
CA GLU A 48 10.17 -17.98 -3.89
C GLU A 48 10.37 -17.29 -2.55
N VAL A 49 10.30 -18.04 -1.44
CA VAL A 49 10.66 -17.53 -0.11
C VAL A 49 12.10 -17.94 0.21
N LYS A 50 12.96 -16.97 0.50
CA LYS A 50 14.36 -17.16 0.91
C LYS A 50 14.65 -16.25 2.11
N ASP A 51 15.09 -16.83 3.22
CA ASP A 51 15.54 -16.11 4.41
C ASP A 51 14.57 -15.01 4.90
N GLY A 52 13.27 -15.30 4.96
CA GLY A 52 12.27 -14.30 5.38
C GLY A 52 11.84 -13.32 4.28
N VAL A 53 12.23 -13.55 3.03
CA VAL A 53 11.99 -12.63 1.91
C VAL A 53 11.30 -13.36 0.76
N ILE A 54 10.23 -12.77 0.24
CA ILE A 54 9.65 -13.16 -1.04
C ILE A 54 10.54 -12.57 -2.14
N VAL A 55 11.21 -13.43 -2.90
CA VAL A 55 12.02 -13.08 -4.07
C VAL A 55 11.19 -13.38 -5.32
N ALA A 56 10.85 -12.33 -6.08
CA ALA A 56 10.00 -12.43 -7.25
C ALA A 56 10.77 -12.04 -8.52
N THR A 57 10.75 -12.92 -9.52
CA THR A 57 11.55 -12.76 -10.75
C THR A 57 10.82 -13.23 -12.00
N SER A 58 11.10 -12.61 -13.14
CA SER A 58 10.67 -13.07 -14.45
C SER A 58 11.58 -12.49 -15.55
N PRO A 59 11.91 -13.25 -16.61
CA PRO A 59 12.71 -12.72 -17.70
C PRO A 59 11.89 -11.78 -18.60
N LYS A 60 12.57 -10.88 -19.33
CA LYS A 60 11.96 -9.97 -20.33
C LYS A 60 11.09 -10.68 -21.39
N THR A 61 11.35 -11.96 -21.64
CA THR A 61 10.60 -12.80 -22.59
C THR A 61 9.26 -13.27 -22.05
N GLU A 62 9.04 -13.28 -20.74
CA GLU A 62 7.73 -13.57 -20.14
C GLU A 62 6.80 -12.39 -20.42
N ARG A 63 5.71 -12.64 -21.13
CA ARG A 63 4.76 -11.58 -21.55
C ARG A 63 3.55 -11.47 -20.64
N ARG A 64 3.27 -12.49 -19.81
CA ARG A 64 2.19 -12.47 -18.84
C ARG A 64 2.56 -11.60 -17.65
N HIS A 65 1.57 -10.99 -17.02
CA HIS A 65 1.74 -10.35 -15.73
C HIS A 65 1.64 -11.42 -14.63
N GLY A 66 2.72 -11.68 -13.91
CA GLY A 66 2.71 -12.55 -12.74
C GLY A 66 2.08 -11.82 -11.55
N MET A 67 1.20 -12.50 -10.82
CA MET A 67 0.58 -11.95 -9.62
C MET A 67 0.73 -12.92 -8.45
N LEU A 68 1.03 -12.40 -7.26
CA LEU A 68 0.86 -13.10 -6.00
C LEU A 68 -0.25 -12.41 -5.23
N LEU A 69 -1.43 -13.04 -5.15
CA LEU A 69 -2.63 -12.42 -4.62
C LEU A 69 -2.98 -12.99 -3.26
N SER A 70 -3.64 -12.22 -2.40
CA SER A 70 -4.15 -12.75 -1.13
C SER A 70 -5.36 -13.66 -1.35
N ASP A 71 -5.57 -14.65 -0.49
CA ASP A 71 -6.77 -15.50 -0.50
C ASP A 71 -8.02 -14.72 -0.11
N LYS A 72 -7.87 -13.83 0.87
CA LYS A 72 -8.96 -13.05 1.44
C LYS A 72 -9.08 -11.69 0.76
N LYS A 73 -10.30 -11.15 0.82
CA LYS A 73 -10.61 -9.77 0.46
C LYS A 73 -10.61 -8.87 1.70
N TYR A 74 -10.27 -7.61 1.48
CA TYR A 74 -10.11 -6.60 2.52
C TYR A 74 -10.71 -5.28 2.05
N SER A 75 -11.34 -4.55 2.98
CA SER A 75 -11.99 -3.26 2.72
C SER A 75 -11.21 -2.10 3.33
N ASP A 76 -11.33 -1.93 4.65
CA ASP A 76 -10.66 -0.90 5.45
C ASP A 76 -9.49 -1.50 6.22
N PHE A 77 -8.30 -0.95 5.99
CA PHE A 77 -7.07 -1.49 6.55
C PHE A 77 -5.96 -0.44 6.59
N VAL A 78 -4.94 -0.74 7.39
CA VAL A 78 -3.58 -0.23 7.20
C VAL A 78 -2.71 -1.42 6.84
N LEU A 79 -2.19 -1.43 5.62
CA LEU A 79 -1.27 -2.46 5.11
C LEU A 79 0.13 -1.85 5.05
N ARG A 80 1.11 -2.53 5.62
CA ARG A 80 2.53 -2.18 5.52
C ARG A 80 3.28 -3.31 4.87
N LEU A 81 4.26 -2.97 4.04
CA LEU A 81 5.24 -3.92 3.53
C LEU A 81 6.57 -3.23 3.32
N LYS A 82 7.65 -4.01 3.37
CA LYS A 82 8.95 -3.59 2.85
C LYS A 82 9.20 -4.20 1.50
N PHE A 83 9.71 -3.40 0.58
CA PHE A 83 10.09 -3.84 -0.75
C PHE A 83 11.50 -3.38 -1.11
N LYS A 84 12.20 -4.14 -1.96
CA LYS A 84 13.41 -3.73 -2.65
C LYS A 84 13.19 -3.95 -4.14
N SER A 85 13.16 -2.84 -4.89
CA SER A 85 12.93 -2.88 -6.34
C SER A 85 14.28 -2.79 -7.05
N LEU A 86 14.75 -3.92 -7.59
CA LEU A 86 16.04 -4.01 -8.28
C LEU A 86 15.88 -3.84 -9.78
N LYS A 87 14.85 -4.44 -10.38
CA LYS A 87 14.55 -4.35 -11.81
C LYS A 87 13.06 -4.43 -12.10
N GLY A 88 12.67 -3.77 -13.18
CA GLY A 88 11.33 -3.84 -13.74
C GLY A 88 10.29 -3.03 -12.95
N ASN A 89 9.07 -3.02 -13.46
CA ASN A 89 7.94 -2.34 -12.85
C ASN A 89 7.06 -3.34 -12.09
N SER A 90 6.70 -3.02 -10.87
CA SER A 90 5.93 -3.83 -9.93
C SER A 90 4.85 -2.95 -9.29
N GLY A 91 4.02 -3.54 -8.44
CA GLY A 91 3.08 -2.78 -7.63
C GLY A 91 2.48 -3.60 -6.51
N LEU A 92 2.00 -2.89 -5.50
CA LEU A 92 1.09 -3.41 -4.50
C LEU A 92 -0.34 -3.10 -4.95
N TYR A 93 -1.03 -4.12 -5.44
CA TYR A 93 -2.46 -4.08 -5.69
C TYR A 93 -3.26 -4.21 -4.40
N PHE A 94 -4.37 -3.50 -4.33
CA PHE A 94 -5.33 -3.58 -3.23
C PHE A 94 -6.73 -3.23 -3.72
N ARG A 95 -7.74 -3.71 -2.98
CA ARG A 95 -9.15 -3.66 -3.42
C ARG A 95 -9.30 -4.14 -4.87
N ALA A 96 -8.54 -5.20 -5.20
CA ALA A 96 -8.44 -5.75 -6.54
C ALA A 96 -9.38 -6.95 -6.73
N GLU A 97 -9.98 -7.04 -7.91
CA GLU A 97 -10.80 -8.17 -8.32
C GLU A 97 -10.11 -8.92 -9.46
N ARG A 98 -10.18 -10.25 -9.39
CA ARG A 98 -9.73 -11.11 -10.48
C ARG A 98 -10.69 -10.98 -11.65
N VAL A 99 -10.14 -10.76 -12.84
CA VAL A 99 -10.89 -10.64 -14.08
C VAL A 99 -10.14 -11.32 -15.21
N ASP A 100 -10.86 -11.70 -16.26
CA ASP A 100 -10.23 -12.14 -17.51
C ASP A 100 -9.71 -10.90 -18.27
N SER A 101 -8.46 -10.53 -17.99
CA SER A 101 -7.76 -9.42 -18.63
C SER A 101 -6.27 -9.75 -18.75
N PRO A 102 -5.51 -9.03 -19.62
CA PRO A 102 -4.07 -9.25 -19.73
C PRO A 102 -3.29 -9.12 -18.41
N VAL A 103 -3.79 -8.33 -17.47
CA VAL A 103 -3.16 -8.09 -16.16
C VAL A 103 -3.76 -9.00 -15.06
N THR A 104 -4.77 -9.81 -15.39
CA THR A 104 -5.52 -10.73 -14.49
C THR A 104 -6.30 -10.07 -13.35
N LEU A 105 -6.22 -8.75 -13.23
CA LEU A 105 -6.84 -7.96 -12.16
C LEU A 105 -7.39 -6.63 -12.67
N HIS A 106 -8.44 -6.14 -12.02
CA HIS A 106 -8.79 -4.72 -11.96
C HIS A 106 -8.75 -4.26 -10.50
N GLY A 107 -8.16 -3.10 -10.21
CA GLY A 107 -7.97 -2.66 -8.83
C GLY A 107 -7.07 -1.44 -8.71
N PHE A 108 -6.96 -0.92 -7.49
CA PHE A 108 -5.94 0.08 -7.20
C PHE A 108 -4.57 -0.58 -7.08
N GLN A 109 -3.54 0.17 -7.46
CA GLN A 109 -2.14 -0.21 -7.41
C GLN A 109 -1.36 0.96 -6.82
N ALA A 110 -0.63 0.70 -5.73
CA ALA A 110 0.46 1.54 -5.30
C ALA A 110 1.72 1.15 -6.09
N GLU A 111 2.26 2.09 -6.85
CA GLU A 111 3.34 1.86 -7.83
C GLU A 111 4.68 1.52 -7.16
N ILE A 112 5.39 0.51 -7.69
CA ILE A 112 6.75 0.12 -7.26
C ILE A 112 7.64 -0.05 -8.50
N ALA A 113 8.49 0.93 -8.80
CA ALA A 113 9.40 0.86 -9.94
C ALA A 113 10.70 1.61 -9.67
N PRO A 114 11.90 1.08 -10.02
CA PRO A 114 13.18 1.72 -9.70
C PRO A 114 13.33 3.14 -10.28
N ALA A 115 12.69 3.41 -11.42
CA ALA A 115 12.75 4.69 -12.12
C ALA A 115 11.35 5.27 -12.42
N GLY A 116 10.36 4.94 -11.59
CA GLY A 116 8.96 5.36 -11.79
C GLY A 116 8.41 6.25 -10.67
N PRO A 117 7.15 6.66 -10.77
CA PRO A 117 6.44 7.42 -9.74
C PRO A 117 6.07 6.53 -8.53
N VAL A 118 7.08 6.02 -7.82
CA VAL A 118 6.92 5.11 -6.66
C VAL A 118 6.01 5.73 -5.60
N GLY A 119 5.09 4.92 -5.06
CA GLY A 119 4.10 5.40 -4.09
C GLY A 119 2.97 6.23 -4.71
N GLY A 120 2.90 6.32 -6.04
CA GLY A 120 1.73 6.81 -6.76
C GLY A 120 0.59 5.80 -6.78
N LEU A 121 -0.61 6.28 -7.09
CA LEU A 121 -1.82 5.48 -7.24
C LEU A 121 -2.26 5.38 -8.70
N TYR A 122 -2.37 4.15 -9.17
CA TYR A 122 -2.90 3.75 -10.47
C TYR A 122 -4.11 2.85 -10.29
N GLU A 123 -5.14 2.99 -11.12
CA GLU A 123 -6.33 2.14 -11.13
C GLU A 123 -6.37 1.30 -12.41
N THR A 124 -5.91 0.05 -12.29
CA THR A 124 -5.91 -0.92 -13.39
C THR A 124 -7.33 -1.32 -13.75
N GLY A 125 -7.66 -1.30 -15.04
CA GLY A 125 -9.02 -1.54 -15.53
C GLY A 125 -10.01 -0.41 -15.22
N GLY A 126 -9.49 0.78 -14.87
CA GLY A 126 -10.28 1.97 -14.57
C GLY A 126 -9.59 3.22 -15.11
N ARG A 127 -9.40 4.21 -14.24
CA ARG A 127 -8.98 5.57 -14.59
C ARG A 127 -7.48 5.73 -14.91
N ALA A 128 -6.69 4.66 -14.83
CA ALA A 128 -5.23 4.73 -14.89
C ALA A 128 -4.66 5.57 -13.73
N TRP A 129 -3.81 6.56 -13.99
CA TRP A 129 -3.21 7.38 -12.92
C TRP A 129 -4.25 8.26 -12.22
N VAL A 130 -4.62 7.89 -11.00
CA VAL A 130 -5.60 8.62 -10.17
C VAL A 130 -4.93 9.59 -9.19
N ALA A 131 -3.69 9.31 -8.79
CA ALA A 131 -2.84 10.27 -8.09
C ALA A 131 -1.36 9.99 -8.38
N LYS A 132 -0.67 10.93 -9.03
CA LYS A 132 0.78 10.86 -9.25
C LYS A 132 1.51 11.64 -8.15
N PRO A 133 2.58 11.10 -7.56
CA PRO A 133 3.39 11.80 -6.59
C PRO A 133 4.25 12.85 -7.27
N ASP A 134 4.64 13.89 -6.53
CA ASP A 134 5.67 14.84 -6.98
C ASP A 134 7.04 14.14 -7.10
N ALA A 135 7.77 14.42 -8.17
CA ALA A 135 9.02 13.72 -8.47
C ALA A 135 10.15 14.06 -7.48
N GLU A 136 10.25 15.31 -7.03
CA GLU A 136 11.26 15.70 -6.04
C GLU A 136 10.90 15.15 -4.65
N LEU A 137 9.61 15.05 -4.31
CA LEU A 137 9.15 14.35 -3.12
C LEU A 137 9.56 12.88 -3.13
N VAL A 138 9.31 12.15 -4.23
CA VAL A 138 9.74 10.75 -4.37
C VAL A 138 11.24 10.64 -4.23
N LYS A 139 12.01 11.50 -4.90
CA LYS A 139 13.48 11.51 -4.81
C LYS A 139 13.99 11.76 -3.39
N SER A 140 13.25 12.52 -2.57
CA SER A 140 13.63 12.81 -1.18
C SER A 140 13.42 11.62 -0.22
N CYS A 141 12.53 10.69 -0.56
CA CYS A 141 12.12 9.62 0.36
C CYS A 141 12.39 8.21 -0.18
N PHE A 142 12.42 7.98 -1.49
CA PHE A 142 12.71 6.68 -2.09
C PHE A 142 14.21 6.35 -2.02
N LYS A 143 14.53 5.08 -1.74
CA LYS A 143 15.90 4.55 -1.70
C LYS A 143 16.07 3.53 -2.84
N PRO A 144 16.55 3.94 -4.02
CA PRO A 144 16.71 3.03 -5.16
C PRO A 144 17.63 1.85 -4.83
N GLY A 145 17.22 0.64 -5.18
CA GLY A 145 18.01 -0.58 -4.96
C GLY A 145 18.12 -1.06 -3.51
N ASP A 146 17.48 -0.37 -2.56
CA ASP A 146 17.48 -0.71 -1.14
C ASP A 146 16.05 -0.92 -0.60
N TRP A 147 15.94 -1.36 0.65
CA TRP A 147 14.67 -1.60 1.33
C TRP A 147 13.90 -0.31 1.58
N ASN A 148 12.68 -0.25 1.08
CA ASN A 148 11.72 0.83 1.29
C ASN A 148 10.48 0.27 1.99
N GLU A 149 9.89 1.04 2.90
CA GLU A 149 8.59 0.75 3.48
C GLU A 149 7.49 1.46 2.70
N MET A 150 6.45 0.73 2.33
CA MET A 150 5.21 1.28 1.80
C MET A 150 4.09 1.04 2.80
N THR A 151 3.31 2.08 3.09
CA THR A 151 2.06 1.96 3.84
C THR A 151 0.90 2.38 2.95
N VAL A 152 -0.12 1.53 2.86
CA VAL A 152 -1.40 1.87 2.24
C VAL A 152 -2.47 1.86 3.33
N THR A 153 -3.13 2.99 3.51
CA THR A 153 -4.28 3.12 4.42
C THR A 153 -5.54 3.31 3.59
N THR A 154 -6.57 2.55 3.91
CA THR A 154 -7.90 2.72 3.36
C THR A 154 -8.92 2.88 4.49
N GLN A 155 -9.77 3.91 4.38
CA GLN A 155 -10.85 4.18 5.32
C GLN A 155 -12.09 4.61 4.55
N GLY A 156 -13.04 3.70 4.37
CA GLY A 156 -14.16 3.87 3.46
C GLY A 156 -13.66 4.23 2.06
N LYS A 157 -13.93 5.48 1.65
CA LYS A 157 -13.59 6.02 0.33
C LYS A 157 -12.26 6.77 0.28
N ASP A 158 -11.60 6.92 1.42
CA ASP A 158 -10.31 7.60 1.50
C ASP A 158 -9.18 6.58 1.35
N ILE A 159 -8.15 6.96 0.57
CA ILE A 159 -6.96 6.15 0.33
C ILE A 159 -5.74 7.05 0.53
N THR A 160 -4.76 6.57 1.28
CA THR A 160 -3.46 7.23 1.45
C THR A 160 -2.33 6.22 1.21
N VAL A 161 -1.36 6.60 0.40
CA VAL A 161 -0.09 5.87 0.22
C VAL A 161 1.03 6.68 0.84
N LYS A 162 1.86 6.02 1.67
CA LYS A 162 3.10 6.57 2.19
C LYS A 162 4.29 5.73 1.74
N LEU A 163 5.37 6.41 1.39
CA LEU A 163 6.67 5.83 1.10
C LEU A 163 7.67 6.31 2.16
N ASN A 164 8.26 5.38 2.92
CA ASN A 164 9.19 5.68 4.02
C ASN A 164 8.66 6.77 4.97
N GLY A 165 7.36 6.69 5.32
CA GLY A 165 6.69 7.64 6.21
C GLY A 165 6.15 8.92 5.56
N VAL A 166 6.54 9.23 4.32
CA VAL A 166 6.09 10.43 3.58
C VAL A 166 4.85 10.12 2.75
N ALA A 167 3.78 10.91 2.87
CA ALA A 167 2.58 10.77 2.06
C ALA A 167 2.87 11.16 0.60
N THR A 168 2.74 10.22 -0.32
CA THR A 168 3.07 10.40 -1.74
C THR A 168 1.84 10.48 -2.64
N ALA A 169 0.72 9.88 -2.22
CA ALA A 169 -0.54 9.93 -2.95
C ALA A 169 -1.73 9.83 -2.00
N GLU A 170 -2.79 10.58 -2.29
CA GLU A 170 -4.03 10.57 -1.53
C GLU A 170 -5.24 10.67 -2.47
N LEU A 171 -6.32 9.98 -2.11
CA LEU A 171 -7.66 10.15 -2.67
C LEU A 171 -8.63 10.38 -1.53
N LYS A 172 -9.57 11.32 -1.71
CA LYS A 172 -10.58 11.68 -0.74
C LYS A 172 -11.97 11.47 -1.31
N ASN A 173 -12.84 10.78 -0.56
CA ASN A 173 -14.20 10.42 -0.98
C ASN A 173 -14.25 9.80 -2.39
N ASP A 174 -13.30 8.94 -2.72
CA ASP A 174 -13.21 8.31 -4.03
C ASP A 174 -14.40 7.37 -4.29
N PRO A 175 -15.07 7.45 -5.46
CA PRO A 175 -16.21 6.59 -5.78
C PRO A 175 -15.80 5.18 -6.24
N GLY A 176 -14.50 4.87 -6.26
CA GLY A 176 -13.97 3.60 -6.72
C GLY A 176 -14.23 2.44 -5.77
N ARG A 177 -13.40 1.41 -5.90
CA ARG A 177 -13.56 0.13 -5.22
C ARG A 177 -13.41 0.28 -3.70
N LEU A 178 -14.21 -0.47 -2.95
CA LEU A 178 -14.21 -0.45 -1.48
C LEU A 178 -13.67 -1.73 -0.85
N GLU A 179 -13.59 -2.82 -1.60
CA GLU A 179 -13.12 -4.12 -1.13
C GLU A 179 -12.44 -4.89 -2.28
N GLY A 180 -11.53 -5.79 -1.95
CA GLY A 180 -10.96 -6.75 -2.88
C GLY A 180 -9.70 -7.40 -2.32
N HIS A 181 -9.02 -8.18 -3.14
CA HIS A 181 -7.76 -8.83 -2.80
C HIS A 181 -6.60 -7.83 -2.77
N PHE A 182 -5.53 -8.22 -2.07
CA PHE A 182 -4.19 -7.70 -2.29
C PHE A 182 -3.49 -8.43 -3.43
N GLY A 183 -2.49 -7.79 -4.02
CA GLY A 183 -1.63 -8.40 -5.03
C GLY A 183 -0.24 -7.81 -5.08
N LEU A 184 0.76 -8.63 -5.36
CA LEU A 184 2.11 -8.20 -5.73
C LEU A 184 2.33 -8.56 -7.21
N GLN A 185 2.95 -7.65 -7.96
CA GLN A 185 3.05 -7.78 -9.42
C GLN A 185 4.48 -8.05 -9.92
N LEU A 186 4.58 -8.94 -10.91
CA LEU A 186 5.66 -9.01 -11.89
C LEU A 186 5.12 -8.53 -13.23
N HIS A 187 5.54 -7.36 -13.70
CA HIS A 187 5.01 -6.80 -14.95
C HIS A 187 5.53 -7.55 -16.16
N GLY A 188 4.61 -8.04 -17.01
CA GLY A 188 4.95 -8.76 -18.22
C GLY A 188 5.81 -7.93 -19.18
N GLY A 189 6.78 -8.58 -19.82
CA GLY A 189 7.69 -7.96 -20.79
C GLY A 189 8.87 -7.19 -20.17
N ASN A 190 8.97 -7.13 -18.85
CA ASN A 190 10.11 -6.56 -18.13
C ASN A 190 11.04 -7.67 -17.62
N ASP A 191 12.33 -7.35 -17.50
CA ASP A 191 13.25 -8.14 -16.67
C ASP A 191 12.97 -7.78 -15.21
N MET A 192 12.34 -8.68 -14.47
CA MET A 192 11.85 -8.42 -13.13
C MET A 192 12.78 -9.01 -12.06
N HIS A 193 13.08 -8.19 -11.05
CA HIS A 193 13.64 -8.64 -9.78
C HIS A 193 13.16 -7.67 -8.70
N VAL A 194 12.24 -8.12 -7.88
CA VAL A 194 11.70 -7.37 -6.75
C VAL A 194 11.60 -8.30 -5.54
N GLU A 195 11.89 -7.75 -4.37
CA GLU A 195 11.87 -8.48 -3.11
C GLU A 195 10.86 -7.84 -2.15
N PHE A 196 10.17 -8.66 -1.37
CA PHE A 196 9.18 -8.21 -0.38
C PHE A 196 9.37 -8.93 0.96
N LYS A 197 9.15 -8.22 2.06
CA LYS A 197 9.11 -8.79 3.42
C LYS A 197 8.29 -7.90 4.36
N ASP A 198 8.13 -8.35 5.59
CA ASP A 198 7.46 -7.59 6.66
C ASP A 198 6.07 -7.11 6.20
N ILE A 199 5.29 -8.00 5.58
CA ILE A 199 3.94 -7.70 5.07
C ILE A 199 2.96 -7.89 6.22
N GLU A 200 2.43 -6.80 6.73
CA GLU A 200 1.59 -6.78 7.93
C GLU A 200 0.35 -5.92 7.72
N ILE A 201 -0.76 -6.34 8.31
CA ILE A 201 -2.04 -5.64 8.19
C ILE A 201 -2.63 -5.35 9.56
N GLN A 202 -3.25 -4.18 9.66
CA GLN A 202 -4.17 -3.83 10.73
C GLN A 202 -5.54 -3.59 10.10
N ILE A 203 -6.54 -4.38 10.49
CA ILE A 203 -7.89 -4.26 9.94
C ILE A 203 -8.61 -3.10 10.62
N GLY A 204 -9.17 -2.19 9.81
CA GLY A 204 -10.04 -1.14 10.31
C GLY A 204 -11.37 -1.71 10.84
N PRO A 205 -12.11 -0.99 11.70
CA PRO A 205 -13.45 -1.41 12.07
C PRO A 205 -14.27 -1.66 10.79
N LYS A 206 -14.98 -2.79 10.71
CA LYS A 206 -15.93 -3.02 9.62
C LYS A 206 -16.96 -1.88 9.63
N PRO A 207 -17.26 -1.27 8.48
CA PRO A 207 -18.29 -0.24 8.39
C PRO A 207 -19.67 -0.76 8.82
#